data_AF-A0A8T3WN01-F1
#
_entry.id   AF-A0A8T3WN01-F1
#
_cell.length_a   1.000
_cell.length_b   1.000
_cell.length_c   1.000
_cell.angle_alpha   90.00
_cell.angle_beta   90.00
_cell.angle_gamma   90.00
#
_symmetry.space_group_name_H-M   'P 1'
#
loop_
_entity.id
_entity.type
_entity.pdbx_description
1 polymer ?
#
loop_
_entity_poly.entity_id
_entity_poly.type
_entity_poly.pdbx_seq_one_letter_code
_entity_poly.pdbx_strand_id
1 'polypeptide(L)'
;MKTKIMCWICGNYFEVVSLSHLRVHKITFSEYKEKFPHSDTRSDTYREKHRGSLLGRKLSDEFRKRLSEMHKGKIISEETRRRISETQKGRKCTEDRREKLREYYKTHTHPMQGKTHTKESKKKISETGIGRIPWNKGKIWPEHMYPIREKISQKLKGNKLSLETKRKMSESRKGRVLSEITKMKISMSKRGIKKTKEHMRKILESTERSPNKFEIECMNLFEKYNLPLKFVGDFNNKNFFISGKVPDFVSANNKKVIVEVFYEYFKIRQYGSVESYKEDRINTFSKYGWKTLFFTCDEIRKSPEKCIEELKKELI
;
A
#
# COMPACT_ATOMS: atom_id res chain seq x y z
N MET A 1 16.10 -46.45 -42.11
CA MET A 1 16.90 -45.26 -42.50
C MET A 1 17.35 -45.42 -43.94
N LYS A 2 17.14 -44.41 -44.80
CA LYS A 2 17.63 -44.45 -46.19
C LYS A 2 19.13 -44.20 -46.21
N THR A 3 19.91 -45.15 -46.72
CA THR A 3 21.37 -45.08 -46.84
C THR A 3 21.81 -44.30 -48.07
N LYS A 4 21.03 -44.37 -49.16
CA LYS A 4 21.20 -43.61 -50.39
C LYS A 4 19.88 -42.99 -50.84
N ILE A 5 19.98 -41.95 -51.66
CA ILE A 5 18.88 -41.21 -52.25
C ILE A 5 19.09 -41.14 -53.77
N MET A 6 17.99 -41.12 -54.51
CA MET A 6 18.02 -41.08 -55.96
C MET A 6 18.15 -39.64 -56.47
N CYS A 7 19.01 -39.42 -57.45
CA CYS A 7 18.97 -38.22 -58.27
C CYS A 7 17.79 -38.31 -59.24
N TRP A 8 16.88 -37.34 -59.19
CA TRP A 8 15.66 -37.35 -59.99
C TRP A 8 15.88 -37.00 -61.46
N ILE A 9 17.10 -36.61 -61.85
CA ILE A 9 17.47 -36.36 -63.26
C ILE A 9 17.97 -37.64 -63.94
N CYS A 10 18.80 -38.44 -63.28
CA CYS A 10 19.46 -39.60 -63.89
C CYS A 10 19.16 -40.95 -63.23
N GLY A 11 18.35 -40.99 -62.17
CA GLY A 11 17.99 -42.22 -61.47
C GLY A 11 19.12 -42.85 -60.65
N ASN A 12 20.32 -42.29 -60.66
CA ASN A 12 21.47 -42.81 -59.90
C ASN A 12 21.33 -42.55 -58.39
N TYR A 13 21.85 -43.48 -57.59
CA TYR A 13 21.74 -43.45 -56.13
C TYR A 13 23.02 -42.97 -55.45
N PHE A 14 22.92 -41.93 -54.64
CA PHE A 14 24.04 -41.30 -53.94
C PHE A 14 23.78 -41.20 -52.44
N GLU A 15 24.83 -41.08 -51.64
CA GLU A 15 24.70 -40.71 -50.23
C GLU A 15 24.31 -39.22 -50.09
N VAL A 16 24.84 -38.37 -50.98
CA VAL A 16 24.51 -36.94 -51.13
C VAL A 16 24.48 -36.60 -52.61
N VAL A 17 23.42 -35.92 -53.06
CA VAL A 17 23.36 -35.28 -54.37
C VAL A 17 24.19 -33.99 -54.26
N SER A 18 25.49 -34.12 -54.58
CA SER A 18 26.46 -33.03 -54.42
C SER A 18 26.40 -32.04 -55.57
N LEU A 19 26.94 -30.84 -55.35
CA LEU A 19 27.11 -29.85 -56.42
C LEU A 19 27.94 -30.39 -57.58
N SER A 20 28.97 -31.20 -57.30
CA SER A 20 29.80 -31.81 -58.34
C SER A 20 29.01 -32.77 -59.23
N HIS A 21 28.07 -33.53 -58.65
CA HIS A 21 27.18 -34.39 -59.42
C HIS A 21 26.20 -33.56 -60.27
N LEU A 22 25.57 -32.52 -59.71
CA LEU A 22 24.64 -31.66 -60.44
C LEU A 22 25.29 -30.90 -61.61
N ARG A 23 26.60 -30.61 -61.53
CA ARG A 23 27.37 -30.04 -62.66
C ARG A 23 27.38 -30.94 -63.89
N VAL A 24 27.33 -32.26 -63.74
CA VAL A 24 27.22 -33.21 -64.87
C VAL A 24 25.92 -32.98 -65.65
N HIS A 25 24.87 -32.54 -64.95
CA HIS A 25 23.58 -32.18 -65.53
C HIS A 25 23.45 -30.69 -65.88
N LYS A 26 24.55 -29.92 -65.78
CA LYS A 26 24.62 -28.47 -66.03
C LYS A 26 23.53 -27.68 -65.28
N ILE A 27 23.18 -28.11 -64.07
CA ILE A 27 22.16 -27.48 -63.23
C ILE A 27 22.74 -27.09 -61.87
N THR A 28 22.26 -25.99 -61.31
CA THR A 28 22.58 -25.56 -59.95
C THR A 28 21.73 -26.28 -58.91
N PHE A 29 22.12 -26.18 -57.64
CA PHE A 29 21.35 -26.77 -56.54
C PHE A 29 19.98 -26.09 -56.35
N SER A 30 19.90 -24.78 -56.57
CA SER A 30 18.66 -24.01 -56.50
C SER A 30 17.68 -24.48 -57.58
N GLU A 31 18.13 -24.52 -58.83
CA GLU A 31 17.32 -25.00 -59.97
C GLU A 31 16.90 -26.47 -59.80
N TYR A 32 17.76 -27.33 -59.25
CA TYR A 32 17.40 -28.72 -58.93
C TYR A 32 16.29 -28.79 -57.87
N LYS A 33 16.33 -27.93 -56.85
CA LYS A 33 15.30 -27.86 -55.81
C LYS A 33 13.99 -27.24 -56.28
N GLU A 34 14.05 -26.30 -57.22
CA GLU A 34 12.85 -25.77 -57.88
C GLU A 34 12.17 -26.83 -58.75
N LYS A 35 12.94 -27.60 -59.54
CA LYS A 35 12.41 -28.68 -60.37
C LYS A 35 11.89 -29.87 -59.56
N PHE A 36 12.54 -30.19 -58.43
CA PHE A 36 12.16 -31.31 -57.58
C PHE A 36 12.07 -30.89 -56.09
N PRO A 37 11.02 -30.14 -55.68
CA PRO A 37 10.90 -29.60 -54.32
C PRO A 37 10.91 -30.69 -53.24
N HIS A 38 10.28 -31.82 -53.53
CA HIS A 38 10.16 -32.97 -52.63
C HIS A 38 11.39 -33.89 -52.62
N SER A 39 12.40 -33.64 -53.46
CA SER A 39 13.59 -34.49 -53.52
C SER A 39 14.47 -34.27 -52.30
N ASP A 40 14.83 -35.34 -51.60
CA ASP A 40 15.90 -35.31 -50.63
C ASP A 40 17.25 -35.14 -51.34
N THR A 41 18.15 -34.31 -50.81
CA THR A 41 19.50 -34.09 -51.37
C THR A 41 20.61 -34.73 -50.52
N ARG A 42 20.25 -35.28 -49.36
CA ARG A 42 21.13 -36.04 -48.46
C ARG A 42 20.37 -37.21 -47.89
N SER A 43 21.03 -38.37 -47.78
CA SER A 43 20.49 -39.57 -47.13
C SER A 43 20.37 -39.39 -45.60
N ASP A 44 19.59 -40.26 -44.95
CA ASP A 44 19.38 -40.19 -43.49
C ASP A 44 20.68 -40.49 -42.74
N THR A 45 21.47 -41.45 -43.25
CA THR A 45 22.75 -41.84 -42.66
C THR A 45 23.79 -40.71 -42.72
N TYR A 46 23.84 -39.98 -43.83
CA TYR A 46 24.71 -38.81 -43.95
C TYR A 46 24.30 -37.69 -42.98
N ARG A 47 22.99 -37.43 -42.86
CA ARG A 47 22.46 -36.43 -41.92
C ARG A 47 22.84 -36.78 -40.49
N GLU A 48 22.76 -38.05 -40.13
CA GLU A 48 23.08 -38.53 -38.78
C GLU A 48 24.59 -38.45 -38.49
N LYS A 49 25.44 -38.91 -39.42
CA LYS A 49 26.91 -38.77 -39.29
C LYS A 49 27.34 -37.31 -39.14
N HIS A 50 26.75 -36.42 -39.94
CA HIS A 50 27.03 -34.99 -39.86
C HIS A 50 26.51 -34.36 -38.56
N ARG A 51 25.32 -34.76 -38.08
CA ARG A 51 24.81 -34.31 -36.76
C ARG A 51 25.68 -34.80 -35.62
N GLY A 52 26.07 -36.07 -35.63
CA GLY A 52 26.97 -36.66 -34.64
C GLY A 52 28.31 -35.91 -34.55
N SER A 53 28.88 -35.50 -35.70
CA SER A 53 30.12 -34.71 -35.72
C SER A 53 30.01 -33.30 -35.09
N LEU A 54 28.79 -32.76 -35.00
CA LEU A 54 28.50 -31.45 -34.41
C LEU A 54 28.06 -31.55 -32.95
N LEU A 55 27.48 -32.69 -32.54
CA LEU A 55 27.10 -32.92 -31.15
C LEU A 55 28.34 -32.88 -30.25
N GLY A 56 28.31 -32.02 -29.22
CA GLY A 56 29.38 -31.93 -28.23
C GLY A 56 30.56 -31.02 -28.60
N ARG A 57 30.63 -30.49 -29.83
CA ARG A 57 31.64 -29.46 -30.17
C ARG A 57 31.38 -28.18 -29.38
N LYS A 58 32.27 -27.88 -28.42
CA LYS A 58 32.29 -26.59 -27.72
C LYS A 58 32.98 -25.56 -28.61
N LEU A 59 32.28 -24.49 -28.95
CA LEU A 59 32.90 -23.32 -29.57
C LEU A 59 34.00 -22.77 -28.66
N SER A 60 35.10 -22.28 -29.23
CA SER A 60 36.15 -21.61 -28.47
C SER A 60 35.61 -20.32 -27.85
N ASP A 61 36.18 -19.91 -26.72
CA ASP A 61 35.74 -18.69 -26.02
C ASP A 61 35.93 -17.44 -26.88
N GLU A 62 36.99 -17.41 -27.69
CA GLU A 62 37.22 -16.33 -28.67
C GLU A 62 36.09 -16.25 -29.70
N PHE A 63 35.65 -17.39 -30.24
CA PHE A 63 34.56 -17.43 -31.21
C PHE A 63 33.21 -17.05 -30.57
N ARG A 64 32.97 -17.46 -29.32
CA ARG A 64 31.79 -17.01 -28.55
C ARG A 64 31.79 -15.51 -28.33
N LYS A 65 32.95 -14.93 -28.00
CA LYS A 65 33.09 -13.48 -27.79
C LYS A 65 32.80 -12.71 -29.07
N ARG A 66 33.40 -13.11 -30.20
CA ARG A 66 33.12 -12.50 -31.52
C ARG A 66 31.63 -12.58 -31.88
N LEU A 67 30.99 -13.73 -31.69
CA LEU A 67 29.54 -13.89 -31.91
C LEU A 67 28.70 -12.99 -31.00
N SER A 68 29.08 -12.84 -29.73
CA SER A 68 28.40 -11.96 -28.78
C SER A 68 28.52 -10.50 -29.20
N GLU A 69 29.70 -10.06 -29.63
CA GLU A 69 29.94 -8.69 -30.09
C GLU A 69 29.17 -8.39 -31.38
N MET A 70 29.16 -9.32 -32.34
CA MET A 70 28.39 -9.17 -33.59
C MET A 70 26.89 -9.03 -33.37
N HIS A 71 26.33 -9.62 -32.31
CA HIS A 71 24.90 -9.54 -31.99
C HIS A 71 24.57 -8.47 -30.96
N LYS A 72 25.57 -7.88 -30.31
CA LYS A 72 25.37 -6.84 -29.30
C LYS A 72 24.78 -5.59 -29.96
N GLY A 73 23.63 -5.13 -29.45
CA GLY A 73 22.96 -3.93 -29.94
C GLY A 73 22.20 -4.10 -31.26
N LYS A 74 22.15 -5.29 -31.86
CA LYS A 74 21.30 -5.53 -33.04
C LYS A 74 19.82 -5.37 -32.67
N ILE A 75 19.18 -4.39 -33.30
CA ILE A 75 17.74 -4.15 -33.16
C ILE A 75 17.03 -5.04 -34.19
N ILE A 76 16.20 -5.95 -33.70
CA ILE A 76 15.35 -6.78 -34.54
C ILE A 76 14.25 -5.88 -35.14
N SER A 77 14.01 -6.02 -36.46
CA SER A 77 12.96 -5.30 -37.18
C SER A 77 11.59 -5.50 -36.53
N GLU A 78 10.69 -4.53 -36.69
CA GLU A 78 9.36 -4.59 -36.09
C GLU A 78 8.53 -5.77 -36.62
N GLU A 79 8.65 -6.08 -37.91
CA GLU A 79 8.02 -7.24 -38.54
C GLU A 79 8.49 -8.56 -37.90
N THR A 80 9.80 -8.74 -37.73
CA THR A 80 10.35 -9.93 -37.06
C THR A 80 9.97 -9.96 -35.57
N ARG A 81 10.00 -8.78 -34.93
CA ARG A 81 9.29 -8.38 -33.69
C ARG A 81 7.98 -9.13 -33.52
N ARG A 82 7.08 -8.81 -34.45
CA ARG A 82 5.69 -9.22 -34.46
C ARG A 82 5.55 -10.72 -34.71
N ARG A 83 6.23 -11.30 -35.70
CA ARG A 83 6.17 -12.76 -35.97
C ARG A 83 6.60 -13.60 -34.76
N ILE A 84 7.67 -13.18 -34.07
CA ILE A 84 8.12 -13.88 -32.85
C ILE A 84 7.08 -13.75 -31.74
N SER A 85 6.46 -12.58 -31.59
CA SER A 85 5.40 -12.37 -30.60
C SER A 85 4.18 -13.25 -30.88
N GLU A 86 3.68 -13.26 -32.12
CA GLU A 86 2.51 -14.04 -32.55
C GLU A 86 2.73 -15.55 -32.36
N THR A 87 3.90 -16.07 -32.74
CA THR A 87 4.23 -17.51 -32.59
C THR A 87 4.38 -17.96 -31.14
N GLN A 88 4.79 -17.05 -30.24
CA GLN A 88 4.97 -17.35 -28.82
C GLN A 88 3.71 -17.05 -27.99
N LYS A 89 2.79 -16.25 -28.51
CA LYS A 89 1.54 -15.91 -27.84
C LYS A 89 0.73 -17.17 -27.57
N GLY A 90 0.37 -17.39 -26.31
CA GLY A 90 -0.44 -18.54 -25.90
C GLY A 90 0.30 -19.86 -25.72
N ARG A 91 1.62 -19.93 -26.00
CA ARG A 91 2.41 -21.13 -25.68
C ARG A 91 2.46 -21.34 -24.16
N LYS A 92 1.83 -22.41 -23.69
CA LYS A 92 1.90 -22.84 -22.29
C LYS A 92 3.13 -23.72 -22.08
N CYS A 93 3.74 -23.61 -20.91
CA CYS A 93 4.76 -24.58 -20.48
C CYS A 93 4.09 -25.96 -20.40
N THR A 94 4.64 -26.96 -21.08
CA THR A 94 4.17 -28.35 -20.97
C THR A 94 4.44 -28.90 -19.57
N GLU A 95 3.66 -29.88 -19.14
CA GLU A 95 3.80 -30.44 -17.79
C GLU A 95 5.17 -31.12 -17.59
N ASP A 96 5.65 -31.86 -18.60
CA ASP A 96 7.00 -32.46 -18.61
C ASP A 96 8.11 -31.40 -18.40
N ARG A 97 7.99 -30.23 -19.05
CA ARG A 97 8.95 -29.13 -18.86
C ARG A 97 8.85 -28.53 -17.46
N ARG A 98 7.64 -28.43 -16.91
CA ARG A 98 7.42 -27.93 -15.55
C ARG A 98 8.00 -28.89 -14.51
N GLU A 99 7.82 -30.19 -14.69
CA GLU A 99 8.37 -31.22 -13.82
C GLU A 99 9.91 -31.22 -13.83
N LYS A 100 10.52 -31.15 -15.02
CA LYS A 100 11.98 -31.00 -15.15
C LYS A 100 12.52 -29.77 -14.45
N LEU A 101 11.81 -28.63 -14.54
CA LEU A 101 12.19 -27.42 -13.81
C LEU A 101 12.04 -27.59 -12.29
N ARG A 102 10.99 -28.28 -11.81
CA ARG A 102 10.82 -28.58 -10.38
C ARG A 102 11.96 -29.43 -9.86
N GLU A 103 12.32 -30.51 -10.57
CA GLU A 103 13.41 -31.39 -10.16
C GLU A 103 14.76 -30.66 -10.14
N TYR A 104 15.04 -29.85 -11.15
CA TYR A 104 16.24 -29.04 -11.22
C TYR A 104 16.38 -28.08 -10.03
N TYR A 105 15.31 -27.39 -9.64
CA TYR A 105 15.34 -26.43 -8.52
C TYR A 105 15.26 -27.06 -7.12
N LYS A 106 15.09 -28.40 -7.01
CA LYS A 106 15.35 -29.09 -5.74
C LYS A 106 16.83 -29.06 -5.38
N THR A 107 17.70 -29.13 -6.39
CA THR A 107 19.16 -29.23 -6.22
C THR A 107 19.89 -27.92 -6.53
N HIS A 108 19.26 -26.99 -7.24
CA HIS A 108 19.87 -25.73 -7.65
C HIS A 108 19.09 -24.52 -7.13
N THR A 109 19.81 -23.50 -6.69
CA THR A 109 19.20 -22.22 -6.31
C THR A 109 18.67 -21.49 -7.52
N HIS A 110 17.55 -20.79 -7.35
CA HIS A 110 16.98 -20.02 -8.44
C HIS A 110 17.95 -18.89 -8.85
N PRO A 111 18.23 -18.65 -10.14
CA PRO A 111 19.22 -17.66 -10.58
C PRO A 111 18.98 -16.22 -10.10
N MET A 112 17.77 -15.92 -9.62
CA MET A 112 17.38 -14.62 -9.05
C MET A 112 17.41 -14.57 -7.53
N GLN A 113 17.69 -15.68 -6.85
CA GLN A 113 17.79 -15.73 -5.40
C GLN A 113 18.94 -14.84 -4.93
N GLY A 114 18.66 -13.95 -3.98
CA GLY A 114 19.63 -12.99 -3.44
C GLY A 114 19.97 -11.79 -4.34
N LYS A 115 19.52 -11.76 -5.60
CA LYS A 115 19.75 -10.61 -6.48
C LYS A 115 18.79 -9.48 -6.13
N THR A 116 19.32 -8.27 -5.95
CA THR A 116 18.51 -7.07 -5.70
C THR A 116 18.64 -6.09 -6.87
N HIS A 117 17.56 -5.36 -7.17
CA HIS A 117 17.61 -4.31 -8.17
C HIS A 117 18.58 -3.20 -7.76
N THR A 118 19.29 -2.63 -8.74
CA THR A 118 20.14 -1.44 -8.56
C THR A 118 19.30 -0.26 -8.06
N LYS A 119 19.94 0.70 -7.38
CA LYS A 119 19.25 1.92 -6.91
C LYS A 119 18.57 2.66 -8.07
N GLU A 120 19.23 2.74 -9.22
CA GLU A 120 18.67 3.36 -10.44
C GLU A 120 17.45 2.60 -10.97
N SER A 121 17.51 1.26 -11.05
CA SER A 121 16.35 0.46 -11.48
C SER A 121 15.16 0.59 -10.52
N LYS A 122 15.43 0.62 -9.20
CA LYS A 122 14.40 0.87 -8.19
C LYS A 122 13.75 2.23 -8.37
N LYS A 123 14.53 3.26 -8.72
CA LYS A 123 14.03 4.61 -9.00
C LYS A 123 13.09 4.61 -10.21
N LYS A 124 13.49 4.03 -11.34
CA LYS A 124 12.65 3.93 -12.56
C LYS A 124 11.35 3.15 -12.32
N ILE A 125 11.41 2.03 -11.59
CA ILE A 125 10.22 1.26 -11.21
C ILE A 125 9.31 2.09 -10.29
N SER A 126 9.89 2.86 -9.37
CA SER A 126 9.12 3.73 -8.48
C SER A 126 8.41 4.83 -9.27
N GLU A 127 9.13 5.53 -10.15
CA GLU A 127 8.60 6.64 -10.97
C GLU A 127 7.43 6.18 -11.86
N THR A 128 7.61 5.06 -12.56
CA THR A 128 6.55 4.45 -13.39
C THR A 128 5.34 3.95 -12.57
N GLY A 129 5.54 3.65 -11.29
CA GLY A 129 4.48 3.24 -10.37
C GLY A 129 3.65 4.40 -9.81
N ILE A 130 4.13 5.65 -9.92
CA ILE A 130 3.40 6.81 -9.38
C ILE A 130 2.10 6.99 -10.16
N GLY A 131 0.98 7.02 -9.43
CA GLY A 131 -0.35 7.24 -10.01
C GLY A 131 -1.03 6.00 -10.59
N ARG A 132 -0.37 4.83 -10.59
CA ARG A 132 -1.00 3.58 -11.05
C ARG A 132 -2.17 3.21 -10.13
N ILE A 133 -3.37 3.18 -10.70
CA ILE A 133 -4.57 2.73 -9.99
C ILE A 133 -4.56 1.19 -9.95
N PRO A 134 -4.59 0.56 -8.76
CA PRO A 134 -4.74 -0.88 -8.66
C PRO A 134 -6.04 -1.34 -9.34
N TRP A 135 -5.98 -2.44 -10.10
CA TRP A 135 -7.12 -2.96 -10.85
C TRP A 135 -8.34 -3.34 -9.98
N ASN A 136 -8.12 -3.51 -8.67
CA ASN A 136 -9.12 -3.84 -7.66
C ASN A 136 -9.61 -2.62 -6.86
N LYS A 137 -9.14 -1.40 -7.16
CA LYS A 137 -9.59 -0.19 -6.45
C LYS A 137 -11.07 0.05 -6.71
N GLY A 138 -11.88 0.05 -5.65
CA GLY A 138 -13.33 0.26 -5.72
C GLY A 138 -14.14 -0.98 -6.15
N LYS A 139 -13.49 -2.13 -6.40
CA LYS A 139 -14.21 -3.37 -6.69
C LYS A 139 -14.70 -4.01 -5.40
N ILE A 140 -15.97 -4.38 -5.38
CA ILE A 140 -16.59 -5.18 -4.31
C ILE A 140 -16.22 -6.64 -4.55
N TRP A 141 -15.98 -7.39 -3.47
CA TRP A 141 -15.75 -8.83 -3.58
C TRP A 141 -17.06 -9.53 -3.97
N PRO A 142 -17.04 -10.44 -4.95
CA PRO A 142 -18.21 -11.24 -5.28
C PRO A 142 -18.71 -12.05 -4.07
N GLU A 143 -20.03 -12.29 -3.99
CA GLU A 143 -20.69 -12.96 -2.87
C GLU A 143 -20.01 -14.28 -2.46
N HIS A 144 -19.69 -15.12 -3.46
CA HIS A 144 -19.08 -16.43 -3.27
C HIS A 144 -17.67 -16.37 -2.64
N MET A 145 -17.02 -15.21 -2.58
CA MET A 145 -15.71 -15.04 -1.95
C MET A 145 -15.79 -14.56 -0.49
N TYR A 146 -16.97 -14.19 0.02
CA TYR A 146 -17.12 -13.81 1.44
C TYR A 146 -16.62 -14.87 2.42
N PRO A 147 -16.89 -16.19 2.23
CA PRO A 147 -16.36 -17.23 3.11
C PRO A 147 -14.82 -17.29 3.13
N ILE A 148 -14.16 -17.01 1.99
CA ILE A 148 -12.70 -16.99 1.90
C ILE A 148 -12.14 -15.79 2.67
N ARG A 149 -12.76 -14.61 2.50
CA ARG A 149 -12.39 -13.40 3.22
C ARG A 149 -12.53 -13.59 4.74
N GLU A 150 -13.59 -14.25 5.18
CA GLU A 150 -13.80 -14.55 6.58
C GLU A 150 -12.71 -15.46 7.15
N LYS A 151 -12.39 -16.57 6.46
CA LYS A 151 -11.28 -17.46 6.85
C LYS A 151 -9.94 -16.74 6.99
N ILE A 152 -9.61 -15.84 6.05
CA ILE A 152 -8.41 -15.00 6.11
C ILE A 152 -8.47 -14.06 7.32
N SER A 153 -9.61 -13.41 7.54
CA SER A 153 -9.82 -12.51 8.67
C SER A 153 -9.66 -13.22 10.01
N GLN A 154 -10.29 -14.39 10.18
CA GLN A 154 -10.20 -15.20 11.39
C GLN A 154 -8.75 -15.61 11.68
N LYS A 155 -8.00 -16.07 10.66
CA LYS A 155 -6.60 -16.47 10.81
C LYS A 155 -5.67 -15.30 11.19
N LEU A 156 -5.98 -14.08 10.75
CA LEU A 156 -5.16 -12.90 11.02
C LEU A 156 -5.55 -12.19 12.32
N LYS A 157 -6.76 -12.44 12.82
CA LYS A 157 -7.28 -11.79 14.03
C LYS A 157 -6.40 -12.19 15.23
N GLY A 158 -5.89 -11.18 15.94
CA GLY A 158 -5.07 -11.39 17.14
C GLY A 158 -3.58 -11.64 16.88
N ASN A 159 -3.14 -11.78 15.62
CA ASN A 159 -1.71 -11.94 15.32
C ASN A 159 -0.93 -10.69 15.73
N LYS A 160 -0.01 -10.84 16.67
CA LYS A 160 0.92 -9.80 17.10
C LYS A 160 2.22 -9.93 16.32
N LEU A 161 2.66 -8.82 15.71
CA LEU A 161 3.98 -8.76 15.08
C LEU A 161 5.08 -8.97 16.12
N SER A 162 6.13 -9.72 15.76
CA SER A 162 7.31 -9.91 16.60
C SER A 162 8.03 -8.58 16.87
N LEU A 163 8.76 -8.49 17.98
CA LEU A 163 9.53 -7.28 18.33
C LEU A 163 10.52 -6.91 17.21
N GLU A 164 11.21 -7.89 16.63
CA GLU A 164 12.15 -7.67 15.54
C GLU A 164 11.46 -7.13 14.27
N THR A 165 10.26 -7.60 13.96
CA THR A 165 9.48 -7.06 12.83
C THR A 165 9.05 -5.62 13.08
N LYS A 166 8.61 -5.32 14.31
CA LYS A 166 8.26 -3.95 14.71
C LYS A 166 9.48 -3.01 14.62
N ARG A 167 10.65 -3.47 15.04
CA ARG A 167 11.91 -2.72 14.93
C ARG A 167 12.23 -2.36 13.48
N LYS A 168 12.26 -3.35 12.59
CA LYS A 168 12.51 -3.14 11.14
C LYS A 168 11.51 -2.16 10.51
N MET A 169 10.22 -2.27 10.86
CA MET A 169 9.20 -1.35 10.38
C MET A 169 9.41 0.08 10.91
N SER A 170 9.84 0.23 12.16
CA SER A 170 10.14 1.53 12.79
C SER A 170 11.35 2.19 12.13
N GLU A 171 12.45 1.46 11.99
CA GLU A 171 13.68 1.94 11.35
C GLU A 171 13.45 2.39 9.91
N SER A 172 12.68 1.62 9.13
CA SER A 172 12.32 2.00 7.76
C SER A 172 11.46 3.27 7.66
N ARG A 173 10.74 3.64 8.74
CA ARG A 173 9.89 4.84 8.78
C ARG A 173 10.61 6.04 9.38
N LYS A 174 11.69 5.82 10.14
CA LYS A 174 12.45 6.89 10.80
C LYS A 174 13.00 7.85 9.74
N GLY A 175 12.76 9.15 9.93
CA GLY A 175 13.20 10.20 9.00
C GLY A 175 12.36 10.35 7.71
N ARG A 176 11.27 9.59 7.55
CA ARG A 176 10.39 9.72 6.38
C ARG A 176 9.58 11.02 6.45
N VAL A 177 9.85 11.95 5.55
CA VAL A 177 9.03 13.15 5.34
C VAL A 177 7.93 12.84 4.32
N LEU A 178 6.68 13.18 4.64
CA LEU A 178 5.55 13.04 3.71
C LEU A 178 5.54 14.21 2.72
N SER A 179 5.25 13.92 1.44
CA SER A 179 5.03 14.97 0.43
C SER A 179 3.78 15.79 0.76
N GLU A 180 3.74 17.06 0.33
CA GLU A 180 2.58 17.94 0.53
C GLU A 180 1.30 17.36 -0.08
N ILE A 181 1.39 16.75 -1.26
CA ILE A 181 0.26 16.07 -1.90
C ILE A 181 -0.25 14.92 -1.02
N THR A 182 0.65 14.13 -0.42
CA THR A 182 0.25 13.05 0.50
C THR A 182 -0.41 13.60 1.76
N LYS A 183 0.13 14.67 2.37
CA LYS A 183 -0.47 15.33 3.54
C LYS A 183 -1.87 15.83 3.23
N MET A 184 -2.06 16.48 2.08
CA MET A 184 -3.36 16.99 1.63
C MET A 184 -4.38 15.87 1.46
N LYS A 185 -4.02 14.76 0.79
CA LYS A 185 -4.90 13.59 0.63
C LYS A 185 -5.33 12.99 1.97
N ILE A 186 -4.39 12.86 2.91
CA ILE A 186 -4.69 12.38 4.27
C ILE A 186 -5.67 13.34 4.96
N SER A 187 -5.43 14.64 4.89
CA SER A 187 -6.30 15.68 5.48
C SER A 187 -7.72 15.62 4.90
N MET A 188 -7.85 15.62 3.56
CA MET A 188 -9.14 15.51 2.87
C MET A 188 -9.89 14.24 3.26
N SER A 189 -9.20 13.10 3.36
CA SER A 189 -9.84 11.83 3.76
C SER A 189 -10.37 11.83 5.19
N LYS A 190 -9.78 12.62 6.09
CA LYS A 190 -10.15 12.67 7.52
C LYS A 190 -11.20 13.74 7.82
N ARG A 191 -11.35 14.72 6.95
CA ARG A 191 -12.28 15.84 7.14
C ARG A 191 -13.72 15.32 7.13
N GLY A 192 -14.51 15.72 8.13
CA GLY A 192 -15.92 15.34 8.25
C GLY A 192 -16.19 13.94 8.83
N ILE A 193 -15.17 13.10 9.07
CA ILE A 193 -15.36 11.81 9.72
C ILE A 193 -15.67 12.02 11.21
N LYS A 194 -16.94 11.89 11.58
CA LYS A 194 -17.38 11.89 12.99
C LYS A 194 -16.86 10.64 13.69
N LYS A 195 -16.22 10.82 14.84
CA LYS A 195 -15.77 9.71 15.68
C LYS A 195 -16.96 9.05 16.35
N THR A 196 -16.94 7.73 16.45
CA THR A 196 -17.93 6.95 17.21
C THR A 196 -17.91 7.32 18.68
N LYS A 197 -19.04 7.21 19.39
CA LYS A 197 -19.15 7.44 20.83
C LYS A 197 -18.09 6.65 21.63
N GLU A 198 -17.86 5.39 21.28
CA GLU A 198 -16.87 4.53 21.95
C GLU A 198 -15.42 5.01 21.73
N HIS A 199 -15.08 5.44 20.51
CA HIS A 199 -13.75 6.01 20.23
C HIS A 199 -13.52 7.31 20.98
N MET A 200 -14.54 8.18 21.07
CA MET A 200 -14.47 9.39 21.90
C MET A 200 -14.25 9.02 23.36
N ARG A 201 -15.01 8.04 23.88
CA ARG A 201 -14.85 7.51 25.24
C ARG A 201 -13.41 7.06 25.52
N LYS A 202 -12.80 6.26 24.64
CA LYS A 202 -11.42 5.77 24.79
C LYS A 202 -10.37 6.89 24.78
N ILE A 203 -10.56 7.91 23.93
CA ILE A 203 -9.70 9.10 23.95
C ILE A 203 -9.79 9.78 25.31
N LEU A 204 -11.01 10.05 25.78
CA LEU A 204 -11.25 10.72 27.05
C LEU A 204 -10.67 9.92 28.23
N GLU A 205 -10.88 8.60 28.27
CA GLU A 205 -10.30 7.71 29.28
C GLU A 205 -8.77 7.80 29.34
N SER A 206 -8.12 7.89 28.18
CA SER A 206 -6.65 8.01 28.12
C SER A 206 -6.10 9.39 28.47
N THR A 207 -6.97 10.40 28.60
CA THR A 207 -6.53 11.79 28.81
C THR A 207 -6.32 12.13 30.28
N GLU A 208 -6.70 11.26 31.23
CA GLU A 208 -6.54 11.39 32.71
C GLU A 208 -6.27 12.83 33.16
N ARG A 209 -7.27 13.71 32.96
CA ARG A 209 -7.10 15.13 33.26
C ARG A 209 -7.25 15.32 34.76
N SER A 210 -6.25 15.91 35.38
CA SER A 210 -6.38 16.42 36.74
C SER A 210 -6.87 17.87 36.70
N PRO A 211 -7.62 18.33 37.72
CA PRO A 211 -8.03 19.72 37.82
C PRO A 211 -6.81 20.65 37.75
N ASN A 212 -6.93 21.76 37.03
CA ASN A 212 -5.88 22.76 36.98
C ASN A 212 -5.80 23.55 38.31
N LYS A 213 -4.70 24.26 38.57
CA LYS A 213 -4.50 25.01 39.82
C LYS A 213 -5.64 26.00 40.13
N PHE A 214 -6.21 26.62 39.10
CA PHE A 214 -7.29 27.59 39.23
C PHE A 214 -8.67 26.93 39.41
N GLU A 215 -8.91 25.76 38.82
CA GLU A 215 -10.09 24.95 39.10
C GLU A 215 -10.09 24.50 40.57
N ILE A 216 -8.93 24.09 41.11
CA ILE A 216 -8.77 23.78 42.54
C ILE A 216 -9.07 25.01 43.40
N GLU A 217 -8.56 26.19 43.02
CA GLU A 217 -8.85 27.46 43.69
C GLU A 217 -10.35 27.76 43.72
N CYS A 218 -11.06 27.57 42.60
CA CYS A 218 -12.50 27.74 42.52
C CYS A 218 -13.26 26.69 43.36
N MET A 219 -12.83 25.43 43.35
CA MET A 219 -13.40 24.37 44.19
C MET A 219 -13.36 24.77 45.67
N ASN A 220 -12.18 25.16 46.15
CA ASN A 220 -11.98 25.58 47.55
C ASN A 220 -12.82 26.83 47.88
N LEU A 221 -12.93 27.77 46.94
CA LEU A 221 -13.73 28.98 47.12
C LEU A 221 -15.23 28.64 47.25
N PHE A 222 -15.76 27.80 46.37
CA PHE A 222 -17.18 27.43 46.38
C PHE A 222 -17.55 26.58 47.60
N GLU A 223 -16.65 25.70 48.04
CA GLU A 223 -16.80 24.94 49.27
C GLU A 223 -16.80 25.85 50.51
N LYS A 224 -15.87 26.82 50.58
CA LYS A 224 -15.81 27.82 51.66
C LYS A 224 -17.12 28.59 51.85
N TYR A 225 -17.85 28.86 50.76
CA TYR A 225 -19.13 29.58 50.79
C TYR A 225 -20.35 28.64 50.78
N ASN A 226 -20.14 27.34 50.94
CA ASN A 226 -21.17 26.30 50.99
C ASN A 226 -22.12 26.32 49.78
N LEU A 227 -21.58 26.58 48.59
CA LEU A 227 -22.36 26.61 47.35
C LEU A 227 -22.64 25.17 46.86
N PRO A 228 -23.86 24.86 46.39
CA PRO A 228 -24.22 23.53 45.90
C PRO A 228 -23.67 23.30 44.48
N LEU A 229 -22.36 23.38 44.30
CA LEU A 229 -21.67 23.17 43.02
C LEU A 229 -20.80 21.92 43.06
N LYS A 230 -20.83 21.14 41.99
CA LYS A 230 -20.00 19.96 41.78
C LYS A 230 -19.07 20.19 40.59
N PHE A 231 -17.78 19.94 40.79
CA PHE A 231 -16.79 19.97 39.71
C PHE A 231 -16.91 18.73 38.80
N VAL A 232 -16.96 18.97 37.49
CA VAL A 232 -17.06 17.93 36.45
C VAL A 232 -16.06 18.14 35.29
N GLY A 233 -15.14 19.11 35.41
CA GLY A 233 -14.15 19.48 34.40
C GLY A 233 -12.96 18.51 34.24
N ASP A 234 -12.72 17.61 35.21
CA ASP A 234 -11.61 16.64 35.18
C ASP A 234 -11.78 15.48 34.20
N PHE A 235 -12.93 15.35 33.52
CA PHE A 235 -13.27 14.16 32.72
C PHE A 235 -13.26 12.82 33.49
N ASN A 236 -12.83 12.80 34.76
CA ASN A 236 -12.76 11.63 35.62
C ASN A 236 -14.12 11.31 36.23
N ASN A 237 -15.00 12.32 36.34
CA ASN A 237 -16.39 12.14 36.74
C ASN A 237 -17.29 11.52 35.65
N LYS A 238 -16.69 10.90 34.62
CA LYS A 238 -17.15 9.94 33.57
C LYS A 238 -18.53 10.08 32.90
N ASN A 239 -19.44 10.91 33.39
CA ASN A 239 -20.87 10.76 33.17
C ASN A 239 -21.60 12.08 32.85
N PHE A 240 -20.98 13.25 33.03
CA PHE A 240 -21.67 14.52 32.79
C PHE A 240 -21.24 15.20 31.49
N PHE A 241 -21.97 14.90 30.42
CA PHE A 241 -21.79 15.51 29.10
C PHE A 241 -23.11 16.07 28.59
N ILE A 242 -23.08 17.28 28.05
CA ILE A 242 -24.23 17.87 27.37
C ILE A 242 -23.83 18.14 25.92
N SER A 243 -24.46 17.43 24.97
CA SER A 243 -24.18 17.55 23.53
C SER A 243 -22.68 17.46 23.17
N GLY A 244 -21.95 16.55 23.81
CA GLY A 244 -20.53 16.31 23.55
C GLY A 244 -19.58 17.36 24.16
N LYS A 245 -20.09 18.25 25.01
CA LYS A 245 -19.30 19.23 25.77
C LYS A 245 -19.34 18.91 27.27
N VAL A 246 -18.22 19.17 27.94
CA VAL A 246 -18.03 19.02 29.38
C VAL A 246 -17.94 20.41 30.01
N PRO A 247 -18.83 20.77 30.94
CA PRO A 247 -18.73 21.98 31.75
C PRO A 247 -17.68 21.87 32.85
N ASP A 248 -17.29 22.99 33.46
CA ASP A 248 -16.34 22.99 34.58
C ASP A 248 -17.05 22.61 35.89
N PHE A 249 -18.15 23.29 36.20
CA PHE A 249 -18.98 23.04 37.39
C PHE A 249 -20.46 22.98 37.03
N VAL A 250 -21.21 22.21 37.81
CA VAL A 250 -22.67 22.07 37.68
C VAL A 250 -23.36 22.19 39.03
N SER A 251 -24.58 22.72 39.03
CA SER A 251 -25.41 22.78 40.23
C SER A 251 -25.76 21.36 40.71
N ALA A 252 -25.49 21.08 41.99
CA ALA A 252 -25.89 19.83 42.66
C ALA A 252 -27.38 19.81 43.05
N ASN A 253 -28.11 20.92 42.83
CA ASN A 253 -29.54 21.04 43.06
C ASN A 253 -30.35 20.97 41.75
N ASN A 254 -31.68 21.08 41.85
CA ASN A 254 -32.59 20.98 40.70
C ASN A 254 -32.62 22.24 39.80
N LYS A 255 -31.80 23.28 40.06
CA LYS A 255 -31.86 24.55 39.30
C LYS A 255 -31.21 24.51 37.91
N LYS A 256 -30.46 23.44 37.58
CA LYS A 256 -29.78 23.25 36.28
C LYS A 256 -28.89 24.44 35.86
N VAL A 257 -27.94 24.81 36.73
CA VAL A 257 -26.96 25.87 36.46
C VAL A 257 -25.60 25.27 36.16
N ILE A 258 -24.93 25.77 35.13
CA ILE A 258 -23.53 25.48 34.76
C ILE A 258 -22.70 26.71 35.09
N VAL A 259 -21.52 26.49 35.66
CA VAL A 259 -20.52 27.54 35.90
C VAL A 259 -19.25 27.20 35.13
N GLU A 260 -18.86 28.10 34.24
CA GLU A 260 -17.64 28.03 33.43
C GLU A 260 -16.58 28.97 34.00
N VAL A 261 -15.41 28.43 34.34
CA VAL A 261 -14.27 29.21 34.84
C VAL A 261 -13.11 29.11 33.85
N PHE A 262 -12.60 30.25 33.39
CA PHE A 262 -11.61 30.22 32.29
C PHE A 262 -10.62 31.39 32.31
N TYR A 263 -9.51 31.20 31.58
CA TYR A 263 -8.62 32.28 31.18
C TYR A 263 -9.00 32.78 29.80
N GLU A 264 -9.20 34.10 29.65
CA GLU A 264 -9.59 34.73 28.39
C GLU A 264 -8.63 34.37 27.24
N TYR A 265 -7.32 34.44 27.50
CA TYR A 265 -6.27 34.12 26.53
C TYR A 265 -6.50 32.78 25.81
N PHE A 266 -6.84 31.72 26.55
CA PHE A 266 -7.04 30.40 25.96
C PHE A 266 -8.32 30.33 25.12
N LYS A 267 -9.38 31.04 25.52
CA LYS A 267 -10.66 31.05 24.80
C LYS A 267 -10.57 31.90 23.52
N ILE A 268 -9.90 33.05 23.56
CA ILE A 268 -9.62 33.88 22.37
C ILE A 268 -8.84 33.07 21.33
N ARG A 269 -7.78 32.37 21.75
CA ARG A 269 -6.98 31.54 20.83
C ARG A 269 -7.77 30.40 20.19
N GLN A 270 -8.76 29.84 20.89
CA GLN A 270 -9.55 28.71 20.41
C GLN A 270 -10.79 29.12 19.59
N TYR A 271 -11.47 30.20 19.98
CA TYR A 271 -12.77 30.61 19.43
C TYR A 271 -12.73 31.95 18.66
N GLY A 272 -11.59 32.64 18.65
CA GLY A 272 -11.42 33.97 18.06
C GLY A 272 -11.78 35.11 19.02
N SER A 273 -12.80 34.93 19.86
CA SER A 273 -13.20 35.89 20.90
C SER A 273 -13.83 35.18 22.11
N VAL A 274 -13.99 35.91 23.22
CA VAL A 274 -14.68 35.39 24.42
C VAL A 274 -16.19 35.31 24.20
N GLU A 275 -16.75 36.22 23.40
CA GLU A 275 -18.17 36.27 23.05
C GLU A 275 -18.56 35.03 22.22
N SER A 276 -17.76 34.70 21.21
CA SER A 276 -17.92 33.49 20.39
C SER A 276 -17.91 32.23 21.25
N TYR A 277 -17.03 32.17 22.27
CA TYR A 277 -17.02 31.08 23.24
C TYR A 277 -18.32 31.03 24.06
N LYS A 278 -18.74 32.16 24.65
CA LYS A 278 -19.96 32.24 25.47
C LYS A 278 -21.19 31.82 24.66
N GLU A 279 -21.35 32.35 23.45
CA GLU A 279 -22.44 32.00 22.53
C GLU A 279 -22.45 30.51 22.20
N ASP A 280 -21.31 29.93 21.85
CA ASP A 280 -21.20 28.50 21.53
C ASP A 280 -21.61 27.60 22.71
N ARG A 281 -21.25 27.97 23.95
CA ARG A 281 -21.65 27.25 25.17
C ARG A 281 -23.14 27.43 25.48
N ILE A 282 -23.63 28.67 25.47
CA ILE A 282 -25.05 28.99 25.71
C ILE A 282 -25.93 28.26 24.69
N ASN A 283 -25.63 28.36 23.40
CA ASN A 283 -26.37 27.70 22.32
C ASN A 283 -26.38 26.17 22.43
N THR A 284 -25.39 25.59 23.12
CA THR A 284 -25.32 24.15 23.33
C THR A 284 -26.11 23.72 24.56
N PHE A 285 -25.95 24.43 25.68
CA PHE A 285 -26.49 24.02 26.97
C PHE A 285 -27.95 24.44 27.18
N SER A 286 -28.34 25.62 26.67
CA SER A 286 -29.72 26.12 26.73
C SER A 286 -30.73 25.16 26.08
N LYS A 287 -30.32 24.45 25.00
CA LYS A 287 -31.12 23.41 24.33
C LYS A 287 -31.57 22.28 25.26
N TYR A 288 -30.87 22.09 26.38
CA TYR A 288 -31.15 21.05 27.37
C TYR A 288 -31.69 21.65 28.69
N GLY A 289 -32.04 22.93 28.69
CA GLY A 289 -32.60 23.66 29.84
C GLY A 289 -31.56 24.02 30.90
N TRP A 290 -30.29 24.16 30.53
CA TRP A 290 -29.22 24.58 31.44
C TRP A 290 -28.93 26.06 31.26
N LYS A 291 -28.88 26.80 32.37
CA LYS A 291 -28.38 28.18 32.42
C LYS A 291 -26.86 28.16 32.61
N THR A 292 -26.12 28.98 31.88
CA THR A 292 -24.64 29.01 31.94
C THR A 292 -24.15 30.36 32.45
N LEU A 293 -23.38 30.33 33.52
CA LEU A 293 -22.68 31.48 34.10
C LEU A 293 -21.20 31.38 33.77
N PHE A 294 -20.56 32.52 33.55
CA PHE A 294 -19.19 32.61 33.06
C PHE A 294 -18.39 33.51 33.97
N PHE A 295 -17.25 33.01 34.45
CA PHE A 295 -16.33 33.79 35.25
C PHE A 295 -14.91 33.64 34.72
N THR A 296 -14.23 34.77 34.56
CA THR A 296 -12.81 34.76 34.20
C THR A 296 -11.95 34.58 35.44
N CYS A 297 -10.72 34.10 35.24
CA CYS A 297 -9.75 34.00 36.32
C CYS A 297 -9.49 35.35 37.02
N ASP A 298 -9.47 36.43 36.25
CA ASP A 298 -9.25 37.77 36.81
C ASP A 298 -10.46 38.27 37.58
N GLU A 299 -11.69 37.99 37.13
CA GLU A 299 -12.92 38.35 37.85
C GLU A 299 -12.98 37.68 39.23
N ILE A 300 -12.74 36.36 39.28
CA ILE A 300 -12.78 35.60 40.55
C ILE A 300 -11.69 36.09 41.51
N ARG A 301 -10.48 36.35 41.02
CA ARG A 301 -9.35 36.75 41.88
C ARG A 301 -9.44 38.21 42.34
N LYS A 302 -9.97 39.12 41.52
CA LYS A 302 -10.09 40.54 41.86
C LYS A 302 -11.31 40.82 42.74
N SER A 303 -12.40 40.07 42.59
CA SER A 303 -13.66 40.34 43.31
C SER A 303 -14.41 39.03 43.60
N PRO A 304 -13.86 38.14 44.44
CA PRO A 304 -14.46 36.84 44.72
C PRO A 304 -15.85 36.96 45.36
N GLU A 305 -16.05 37.91 46.27
CA GLU A 305 -17.34 38.09 46.98
C GLU A 305 -18.47 38.43 46.00
N LYS A 306 -18.19 39.29 45.01
CA LYS A 306 -19.16 39.67 43.97
C LYS A 306 -19.56 38.47 43.11
N CYS A 307 -18.58 37.65 42.73
CA CYS A 307 -18.84 36.42 41.97
C CYS A 307 -19.70 35.43 42.78
N ILE A 308 -19.42 35.30 44.08
CA ILE A 308 -20.20 34.43 44.98
C ILE A 308 -21.62 34.96 45.16
N GLU A 309 -21.83 36.27 45.28
CA GLU A 309 -23.17 36.86 45.39
C GLU A 309 -24.01 36.56 44.13
N GLU A 310 -23.41 36.68 42.95
CA GLU A 310 -24.05 36.32 41.68
C GLU A 310 -24.40 34.84 41.62
N LEU A 311 -23.47 33.96 42.03
CA LEU A 311 -23.72 32.53 42.13
C LEU A 311 -24.84 32.20 43.12
N LYS A 312 -24.89 32.86 44.27
CA LYS A 312 -25.94 32.65 45.28
C LYS A 312 -27.32 33.02 44.74
N LYS A 313 -27.47 34.13 44.01
CA LYS A 313 -28.75 34.54 43.39
C LYS A 313 -29.33 33.47 42.48
N GLU A 314 -28.46 32.72 41.81
CA GLU A 314 -28.87 31.70 40.85
C GLU A 314 -29.01 30.31 41.47
N LEU A 315 -28.23 29.99 42.51
CA LEU A 315 -28.15 28.65 43.09
C LEU A 315 -28.97 28.46 44.37
N ILE A 316 -29.17 29.51 45.17
CA ILE A 316 -29.91 29.50 46.44
C ILE A 316 -31.23 30.20 46.20
#